data_AF-A0A346YKQ5-F1
#
_entry.id   AF-A0A346YKQ5-F1
#
_cell.length_a   1.000
_cell.length_b   1.000
_cell.length_c   1.000
_cell.angle_alpha   90.00
_cell.angle_beta   90.00
_cell.angle_gamma   90.00
#
_symmetry.space_group_name_H-M   'P 1'
#
loop_
_entity.id
_entity.type
_entity.pdbx_description
1 polymer ?
#
loop_
_entity_poly.entity_id
_entity_poly.type
_entity_poly.pdbx_seq_one_letter_code
_entity_poly.pdbx_strand_id
1 'polypeptide(L)'
;MKWFVILWAGPVLLLSSWYGLSYYDMSFGFFMLTRHTHDLVFTIYGNILGIPPETIPPLVARAIAFDSLIVFAIIAFRKRKAIAAWWRRRQASRSLASEESLSSAP
;
A
#
# COMPACT_ATOMS: atom_id res chain seq x y z
N MET A 1 -14.61 -9.33 -3.17
CA MET A 1 -13.72 -8.20 -2.81
C MET A 1 -12.48 -8.67 -2.05
N LYS A 2 -12.62 -9.46 -0.98
CA LYS A 2 -11.46 -9.93 -0.19
C LYS A 2 -10.40 -10.66 -1.04
N TRP A 3 -10.82 -11.58 -1.92
CA TRP A 3 -9.92 -12.26 -2.87
C TRP A 3 -9.25 -11.33 -3.88
N PHE A 4 -9.97 -10.34 -4.40
CA PHE A 4 -9.40 -9.34 -5.31
C PHE A 4 -8.26 -8.57 -4.64
N VAL A 5 -8.46 -8.13 -3.40
CA VAL A 5 -7.42 -7.42 -2.63
C VAL A 5 -6.26 -8.35 -2.27
N ILE A 6 -6.52 -9.60 -1.90
CA ILE A 6 -5.45 -10.55 -1.55
C ILE A 6 -4.58 -10.89 -2.76
N LEU A 7 -5.21 -11.19 -3.91
CA LEU A 7 -4.50 -11.49 -5.15
C LEU A 7 -3.73 -10.28 -5.70
N TRP A 8 -4.21 -9.06 -5.42
CA TRP A 8 -3.51 -7.83 -5.75
C TRP A 8 -2.36 -7.52 -4.77
N ALA A 9 -2.63 -7.58 -3.47
CA ALA A 9 -1.67 -7.23 -2.42
C ALA A 9 -0.55 -8.26 -2.29
N GLY A 10 -0.80 -9.54 -2.58
CA GLY A 10 0.19 -10.61 -2.51
C GLY A 10 1.47 -10.30 -3.29
N PRO A 11 1.42 -10.12 -4.62
CA PRO A 11 2.60 -9.80 -5.42
C PRO A 11 3.23 -8.45 -5.05
N VAL A 12 2.41 -7.43 -4.72
CA VAL A 12 2.92 -6.11 -4.30
C VAL A 12 3.71 -6.21 -3.00
N LEU A 13 3.20 -6.94 -2.00
CA LEU A 13 3.86 -7.14 -0.72
C LEU A 13 5.11 -8.00 -0.87
N LEU A 14 5.08 -9.03 -1.71
CA LEU A 14 6.24 -9.86 -1.99
C LEU A 14 7.37 -9.02 -2.60
N LEU A 15 7.08 -8.25 -3.65
CA LEU A 15 8.06 -7.34 -4.28
C LEU A 15 8.58 -6.29 -3.30
N SER A 16 7.69 -5.64 -2.55
CA SER A 16 8.07 -4.58 -1.61
C SER A 16 8.90 -5.13 -0.45
N SER A 17 8.56 -6.32 0.06
CA SER A 17 9.31 -6.98 1.13
C SER A 17 10.68 -7.40 0.63
N TRP A 18 10.77 -8.05 -0.52
CA TRP A 18 12.05 -8.41 -1.12
C TRP A 18 12.93 -7.18 -1.38
N TYR A 19 12.36 -6.13 -1.99
CA TYR A 19 13.06 -4.87 -2.24
C TYR A 19 13.57 -4.25 -0.94
N GLY A 20 12.73 -4.12 0.08
CA GLY A 20 13.11 -3.55 1.37
C GLY A 20 14.19 -4.38 2.08
N LEU A 21 13.98 -5.69 2.23
CA LEU A 21 14.93 -6.57 2.92
C LEU A 21 16.30 -6.55 2.23
N SER A 22 16.32 -6.66 0.90
CA SER A 22 17.56 -6.67 0.14
C SER A 22 18.26 -5.30 0.08
N TYR A 23 17.49 -4.21 0.09
CA TYR A 23 18.02 -2.86 0.17
C TYR A 23 18.74 -2.60 1.50
N TYR A 24 18.21 -3.11 2.61
CA TYR A 24 18.81 -3.02 3.96
C TYR A 24 19.79 -4.16 4.29
N ASP A 25 20.13 -4.99 3.30
CA ASP A 25 21.04 -6.15 3.44
C ASP A 25 20.60 -7.15 4.54
N MET A 26 19.29 -7.26 4.77
CA MET A 26 18.70 -8.21 5.70
C MET A 26 18.60 -9.59 5.04
N SER A 27 19.76 -10.21 4.82
CA SER A 27 19.87 -11.41 4.00
C SER A 27 19.53 -12.71 4.74
N PHE A 28 19.69 -12.77 6.07
CA PHE A 28 19.43 -13.98 6.89
C PHE A 28 20.09 -15.27 6.35
N GLY A 29 21.15 -15.16 5.53
CA GLY A 29 21.80 -16.28 4.83
C GLY A 29 21.19 -16.64 3.46
N PHE A 30 20.13 -15.95 3.03
CA PHE A 30 19.55 -16.10 1.69
C PHE A 30 20.25 -15.16 0.69
N PHE A 31 20.87 -15.75 -0.33
CA PHE A 31 21.59 -15.01 -1.39
C PHE A 31 20.73 -13.97 -2.12
N MET A 32 19.45 -14.28 -2.35
CA MET A 32 18.52 -13.39 -3.07
C MET A 32 18.16 -12.12 -2.27
N LEU A 33 18.37 -12.12 -0.96
CA LEU A 33 18.12 -10.97 -0.08
C LEU A 33 19.39 -10.15 0.20
N THR A 34 20.49 -10.43 -0.48
CA THR A 34 21.71 -9.62 -0.36
C THR A 34 21.62 -8.36 -1.21
N ARG A 35 22.34 -7.31 -0.78
CA ARG A 35 22.46 -6.07 -1.55
C ARG A 35 23.07 -6.30 -2.93
N HIS A 36 24.07 -7.18 -3.03
CA HIS A 36 24.72 -7.49 -4.31
C HIS A 36 23.73 -8.08 -5.33
N THR A 37 22.91 -9.04 -4.91
CA THR A 37 21.90 -9.64 -5.81
C THR A 37 20.84 -8.62 -6.21
N HIS A 38 20.42 -7.74 -5.30
CA HIS A 38 19.51 -6.64 -5.60
C HIS A 38 20.06 -5.76 -6.73
N ASP A 39 21.29 -5.26 -6.57
CA ASP A 39 21.92 -4.38 -7.56
C ASP A 39 22.14 -5.11 -8.91
N LEU A 40 22.51 -6.40 -8.88
CA LEU A 40 22.66 -7.22 -10.07
C LEU A 40 21.32 -7.38 -10.83
N VAL A 41 20.23 -7.66 -10.12
CA VAL A 41 18.89 -7.79 -10.71
C VAL A 41 18.48 -6.48 -11.39
N PHE A 42 18.65 -5.34 -10.73
CA PHE A 42 18.33 -4.05 -11.34
C PHE A 42 19.19 -3.73 -12.55
N THR A 43 20.49 -4.07 -12.50
CA THR A 43 21.40 -3.91 -13.65
C THR A 43 20.94 -4.74 -14.85
N ILE A 44 20.58 -6.01 -14.64
CA ILE A 44 20.06 -6.90 -15.70
C ILE A 44 18.76 -6.32 -16.29
N TYR A 45 17.81 -5.92 -15.44
CA TYR A 45 16.55 -5.33 -15.92
C TYR A 45 16.78 -3.99 -16.63
N GLY A 46 17.70 -3.15 -16.15
CA GLY A 46 18.05 -1.89 -16.81
C GLY A 46 18.60 -2.12 -18.21
N ASN A 47 19.49 -3.09 -18.37
CA ASN A 47 20.04 -3.48 -19.67
C ASN A 47 18.95 -4.03 -20.61
N ILE A 48 18.03 -4.86 -20.10
CA ILE A 48 16.92 -5.42 -20.90
C ILE A 48 15.95 -4.33 -21.34
N LEU A 49 15.62 -3.39 -20.44
CA LEU A 49 14.67 -2.32 -20.69
C LEU A 49 15.27 -1.12 -21.42
N GLY A 50 16.60 -1.05 -21.54
CA GLY A 50 17.32 0.08 -22.13
C GLY A 50 17.22 1.35 -21.29
N ILE A 51 17.00 1.24 -19.98
CA ILE A 51 16.89 2.37 -19.04
C ILE A 51 17.88 2.23 -17.88
N PRO A 52 18.29 3.33 -17.24
CA PRO A 52 19.22 3.25 -16.11
C PRO A 52 18.59 2.47 -14.94
N PRO A 53 19.32 1.55 -14.29
CA PRO A 53 18.79 0.68 -13.23
C PRO A 53 18.21 1.46 -12.05
N GLU A 54 18.78 2.62 -11.73
CA GLU A 54 18.32 3.53 -10.68
C GLU A 54 16.91 4.12 -10.94
N THR A 55 16.44 4.10 -12.19
CA THR A 55 15.10 4.59 -12.55
C THR A 55 14.02 3.54 -12.35
N ILE A 56 14.38 2.26 -12.24
CA ILE A 56 13.42 1.15 -12.15
C ILE A 56 12.66 1.18 -10.81
N PRO A 57 13.31 1.26 -9.63
CA PRO A 57 12.58 1.31 -8.36
C PRO A 57 11.55 2.44 -8.27
N PRO A 58 11.86 3.72 -8.61
CA PRO A 58 10.86 4.78 -8.54
C PRO A 58 9.73 4.61 -9.56
N LEU A 59 9.99 4.02 -10.73
CA LEU A 59 8.93 3.69 -11.71
C LEU A 59 7.97 2.64 -11.16
N VAL A 60 8.50 1.56 -10.58
CA VAL A 60 7.69 0.50 -9.96
C VAL A 60 6.89 1.06 -8.78
N ALA A 61 7.50 1.89 -7.93
CA ALA A 61 6.80 2.53 -6.81
C ALA A 61 5.63 3.40 -7.27
N ARG A 62 5.80 4.18 -8.35
CA ARG A 62 4.73 4.98 -8.95
C ARG A 62 3.61 4.11 -9.50
N ALA A 63 3.95 3.01 -10.18
CA ALA A 63 2.97 2.06 -10.69
C ALA A 63 2.13 1.44 -9.56
N ILE A 64 2.78 0.99 -8.48
CA ILE A 64 2.10 0.44 -7.30
C ILE A 64 1.20 1.49 -6.65
N ALA A 65 1.66 2.74 -6.51
CA ALA A 65 0.86 3.81 -5.91
C ALA A 65 -0.41 4.10 -6.72
N PHE A 66 -0.27 4.18 -8.05
CA PHE A 66 -1.41 4.41 -8.95
C PHE A 66 -2.39 3.23 -8.94
N ASP A 67 -1.88 2.01 -8.99
CA ASP A 67 -2.70 0.80 -8.95
C ASP A 67 -3.43 0.65 -7.60
N SER A 68 -2.76 0.97 -6.49
CA SER A 68 -3.36 1.04 -5.16
C SER A 68 -4.52 2.03 -5.13
N LEU A 69 -4.33 3.23 -5.70
CA LEU A 69 -5.37 4.25 -5.78
C LEU A 69 -6.60 3.72 -6.52
N ILE A 70 -6.41 3.02 -7.64
CA ILE A 70 -7.51 2.41 -8.41
C ILE A 70 -8.23 1.34 -7.58
N VAL A 71 -7.47 0.43 -6.94
CA VAL A 71 -8.04 -0.63 -6.10
C VAL A 71 -8.85 -0.04 -4.95
N PHE A 72 -8.33 0.97 -4.26
CA PHE A 72 -9.05 1.66 -3.19
C PHE A 72 -10.26 2.43 -3.71
N ALA A 73 -10.19 3.08 -4.87
CA ALA A 73 -11.31 3.76 -5.50
C ALA A 73 -12.46 2.78 -5.83
N ILE A 74 -12.15 1.62 -6.39
CA ILE A 74 -13.14 0.56 -6.69
C ILE A 74 -13.79 0.06 -5.40
N ILE A 75 -12.99 -0.18 -4.35
CA ILE A 75 -13.50 -0.63 -3.05
C ILE A 75 -14.41 0.44 -2.43
N ALA A 76 -13.98 1.69 -2.44
CA ALA A 76 -14.75 2.83 -1.92
C ALA A 76 -16.08 2.98 -2.66
N PHE A 77 -16.07 2.91 -3.99
CA PHE A 77 -17.27 3.01 -4.80
C PHE A 77 -18.26 1.86 -4.53
N ARG A 78 -17.76 0.63 -4.38
CA ARG A 78 -18.59 -0.55 -4.08
C ARG A 78 -19.11 -0.56 -2.64
N LYS A 79 -18.36 -0.02 -1.69
CA LYS A 79 -18.77 0.11 -0.28
C LYS A 79 -19.37 1.48 0.07
N ARG A 80 -19.64 2.35 -0.90
CA ARG A 80 -20.12 3.73 -0.68
C ARG A 80 -21.29 3.83 0.30
N LYS A 81 -22.27 2.91 0.23
CA LYS A 81 -23.42 2.88 1.13
C LYS A 81 -23.03 2.54 2.57
N ALA A 82 -22.14 1.57 2.75
CA ALA A 82 -21.62 1.20 4.07
C ALA A 82 -20.74 2.30 4.67
N ILE A 83 -19.92 2.96 3.84
CA ILE A 83 -19.09 4.11 4.24
C ILE A 83 -19.98 5.28 4.65
N ALA A 84 -21.01 5.61 3.86
CA ALA A 84 -21.96 6.68 4.20
C ALA A 84 -22.77 6.37 5.47
N ALA A 85 -23.12 5.11 5.71
CA ALA A 85 -23.81 4.69 6.94
C ALA A 85 -22.88 4.72 8.17
N TRP A 86 -21.60 4.36 8.00
CA TRP A 86 -20.58 4.51 9.04
C TRP A 86 -20.33 5.99 9.37
N TRP A 87 -20.20 6.84 8.34
CA TRP A 87 -19.99 8.28 8.50
C TRP A 87 -21.15 8.96 9.21
N ARG A 88 -22.40 8.68 8.79
CA ARG A 88 -23.60 9.21 9.47
C ARG A 88 -23.69 8.78 10.93
N ARG A 89 -23.38 7.51 11.24
CA ARG A 89 -23.33 7.04 12.65
C ARG A 89 -22.26 7.74 13.46
N ARG A 90 -21.09 8.03 12.86
CA ARG A 90 -20.01 8.78 13.51
C ARG A 90 -20.40 10.23 13.79
N GLN A 91 -21.18 10.85 12.91
CA GLN A 91 -21.67 12.21 13.09
C GLN A 91 -22.77 12.29 14.16
N ALA A 92 -23.70 11.33 14.17
CA ALA A 92 -24.74 11.22 15.20
C ALA A 92 -24.19 10.91 16.60
N SER A 93 -23.14 10.10 16.71
CA SER A 93 -22.46 9.85 18.00
C SER A 93 -21.70 11.07 18.51
N ARG A 94 -21.16 11.90 17.60
CA ARG A 94 -20.50 13.16 17.97
C ARG A 94 -21.50 14.26 18.38
N SER A 95 -22.70 14.27 17.84
CA SER A 95 -23.76 15.20 18.28
C SER A 95 -24.29 14.82 19.67
N LEU A 96 -24.53 13.53 19.95
CA LEU A 96 -24.98 13.06 21.27
C LEU A 96 -23.99 13.40 22.38
N ALA A 97 -22.68 13.21 22.15
CA ALA A 97 -21.64 13.58 23.11
C ALA A 97 -21.56 15.10 23.36
N SER A 98 -21.95 15.93 22.38
CA SER A 98 -21.99 17.39 22.54
C SER A 98 -23.22 17.84 23.33
N GLU A 99 -24.37 17.19 23.17
CA GLU A 99 -25.58 17.50 23.95
C GLU A 99 -25.45 17.08 25.42
N GLU A 100 -24.84 15.92 25.69
CA GLU A 100 -24.55 15.47 27.05
C GLU A 100 -23.58 16.42 27.78
N SER A 101 -22.58 16.96 27.07
CA SER A 101 -21.65 17.95 27.61
C SER A 101 -22.29 19.32 27.87
N LEU A 102 -23.33 19.70 27.11
CA LEU A 102 -24.07 20.96 27.30
C LEU A 102 -25.11 20.86 28.42
N SER A 103 -25.71 19.67 28.60
CA SER A 103 -26.63 19.39 29.71
C SER A 103 -25.94 19.25 31.07
N SER A 104 -24.62 19.05 31.08
CA SER A 104 -23.82 18.86 32.31
C SER A 104 -23.09 20.14 32.76
N ALA A 105 -23.27 21.25 32.05
CA ALA A 105 -22.71 22.55 32.44
C ALA A 105 -23.57 23.15 33.58
N PRO A 106 -22.96 23.57 34.71
CA PRO A 106 -23.66 24.04 35.91
C PRO A 106 -24.32 25.42 35.74
#